data_AF-A0A9D4ZBP6-F1
#
_entry.id   AF-A0A9D4ZBP6-F1
#
_cell.length_a   1.000
_cell.length_b   1.000
_cell.length_c   1.000
_cell.angle_alpha   90.00
_cell.angle_beta   90.00
_cell.angle_gamma   90.00
#
_symmetry.space_group_name_H-M   'P 1'
#
loop_
_entity.id
_entity.type
_entity.pdbx_description
1 polymer ?
#
loop_
_entity_poly.entity_id
_entity_poly.type
_entity_poly.pdbx_seq_one_letter_code
_entity_poly.pdbx_strand_id
1 'polypeptide(L)'
;MLETCRKSRDRAQALQLYACMPVCVVTDHAKITNQLVSVLVDARSIQHARHVFDRLSHRDASAWSSLIIGYVRHEEWQHALTLYQSMQKETSLHPSDYAFVCLLKACTGLKDLEMGSELHETIASEGLLKANLYIGSALIEMYAKCGSLSKAPRSPS
;
A
#
# COMPACT_ATOMS: atom_id res chain seq x y z
N MET A 1 -25.25 -5.04 16.07
CA MET A 1 -25.57 -4.08 14.99
C MET A 1 -24.56 -4.09 13.82
N LEU A 2 -23.27 -4.42 14.03
CA LEU A 2 -22.28 -4.53 12.94
C LEU A 2 -22.33 -5.85 12.16
N GLU A 3 -22.89 -6.92 12.73
CA GLU A 3 -23.11 -8.18 12.00
C GLU A 3 -24.13 -8.04 10.86
N THR A 4 -25.02 -7.05 10.95
CA THR A 4 -26.01 -6.74 9.93
C THR A 4 -25.36 -6.14 8.67
N CYS A 5 -24.32 -5.30 8.83
CA CYS A 5 -23.54 -4.74 7.71
C CYS A 5 -22.65 -5.77 6.99
N ARG A 6 -22.27 -6.87 7.66
CA ARG A 6 -21.58 -7.98 6.99
C ARG A 6 -22.49 -8.75 6.03
N LYS A 7 -23.80 -8.70 6.25
CA LYS A 7 -24.81 -9.44 5.47
C LYS A 7 -25.52 -8.58 4.41
N SER A 8 -25.67 -7.26 4.62
CA SER A 8 -26.23 -6.38 3.59
C SER A 8 -25.11 -5.83 2.69
N ARG A 9 -25.14 -6.14 1.39
CA ARG A 9 -24.31 -5.49 0.36
C ARG A 9 -24.71 -4.02 0.11
N ASP A 10 -25.38 -3.39 1.08
CA ASP A 10 -26.04 -2.11 0.90
C ASP A 10 -25.12 -0.97 1.34
N ARG A 11 -24.30 -0.54 0.38
CA ARG A 11 -23.19 0.43 0.55
C ARG A 11 -23.66 1.80 1.03
N ALA A 12 -24.90 2.19 0.76
CA ALA A 12 -25.44 3.49 1.11
C ALA A 12 -25.72 3.61 2.63
N GLN A 13 -26.18 2.54 3.27
CA GLN A 13 -26.43 2.53 4.72
C GLN A 13 -25.15 2.63 5.54
N ALA A 14 -24.05 2.02 5.08
CA ALA A 14 -22.76 2.08 5.78
C ALA A 14 -22.20 3.51 5.83
N LEU A 15 -22.32 4.28 4.74
CA LEU A 15 -21.92 5.68 4.66
C LEU A 15 -22.82 6.59 5.53
N GLN A 16 -24.11 6.27 5.60
CA GLN A 16 -25.08 7.08 6.33
C GLN A 16 -25.04 6.84 7.86
N LEU A 17 -24.70 5.62 8.30
CA LEU A 17 -24.36 5.34 9.70
C LEU A 17 -23.05 6.02 10.13
N TYR A 18 -22.09 6.18 9.21
CA TYR A 18 -20.80 6.84 9.49
C TYR A 18 -20.92 8.36 9.69
N ALA A 19 -21.86 9.02 9.00
CA ALA A 19 -22.11 10.46 9.15
C ALA A 19 -22.64 10.87 10.55
N CYS A 20 -23.16 9.92 11.33
CA CYS A 20 -23.81 10.18 12.63
C CYS A 20 -22.99 9.76 13.85
N MET A 21 -21.80 9.16 13.72
CA MET A 21 -21.01 8.74 14.88
C MET A 21 -20.08 9.86 15.39
N PRO A 22 -20.19 10.28 16.67
CA PRO A 22 -19.21 11.14 17.29
C PRO A 22 -17.82 10.48 17.26
N VAL A 23 -16.81 11.29 16.97
CA VAL A 23 -15.39 10.98 16.71
C VAL A 23 -14.66 10.19 17.83
N CYS A 24 -15.35 9.76 18.89
CA CYS A 24 -14.73 9.17 20.09
C CYS A 24 -14.88 7.64 20.25
N VAL A 25 -15.51 6.91 19.31
CA VAL A 25 -15.76 5.45 19.48
C VAL A 25 -14.92 4.57 18.55
N VAL A 26 -14.11 5.15 17.65
CA VAL A 26 -13.29 4.36 16.70
C VAL A 26 -11.91 3.99 17.28
N THR A 27 -11.64 4.32 18.54
CA THR A 27 -10.27 4.34 19.11
C THR A 27 -9.82 3.10 19.88
N ASP A 28 -10.61 2.02 20.00
CA ASP A 28 -10.22 0.90 20.90
C ASP A 28 -9.95 -0.46 20.24
N HIS A 29 -10.10 -0.58 18.91
CA HIS A 29 -9.86 -1.85 18.23
C HIS A 29 -9.08 -1.66 16.93
N ALA A 30 -7.74 -1.77 17.00
CA ALA A 30 -6.84 -1.78 15.85
C ALA A 30 -7.32 -2.71 14.69
N LYS A 31 -7.98 -3.82 15.05
CA LYS A 31 -8.60 -4.75 14.08
C LYS A 31 -9.71 -4.13 13.22
N ILE A 32 -10.56 -3.26 13.78
CA ILE A 32 -11.72 -2.66 13.09
C ILE A 32 -11.23 -1.61 12.08
N THR A 33 -10.19 -0.89 12.45
CA THR A 33 -9.62 0.21 11.68
C THR A 33 -8.84 -0.27 10.44
N ASN A 34 -8.10 -1.38 10.54
CA ASN A 34 -7.43 -1.98 9.38
C ASN A 34 -8.42 -2.58 8.38
N GLN A 35 -9.49 -3.18 8.89
CA GLN A 35 -10.57 -3.74 8.08
C GLN A 35 -11.29 -2.64 7.30
N LEU A 36 -11.36 -1.41 7.85
CA LEU A 36 -11.86 -0.22 7.15
C LEU A 36 -10.95 0.21 5.99
N VAL A 37 -9.62 0.23 6.13
CA VAL A 37 -8.72 0.56 5.01
C VAL A 37 -8.87 -0.46 3.87
N SER A 38 -8.93 -1.76 4.21
CA SER A 38 -9.18 -2.82 3.23
C SER A 38 -10.53 -2.68 2.53
N VAL A 39 -11.62 -2.37 3.26
CA VAL A 39 -12.96 -2.15 2.69
C VAL A 39 -13.02 -0.90 1.81
N LEU A 40 -12.31 0.17 2.17
CA LEU A 40 -12.34 1.44 1.43
C LEU A 40 -11.54 1.39 0.13
N VAL A 41 -10.47 0.59 0.09
CA VAL A 41 -9.73 0.31 -1.15
C VAL A 41 -10.62 -0.42 -2.16
N ASP A 42 -11.49 -1.32 -1.72
CA ASP A 42 -12.45 -2.02 -2.58
C ASP A 42 -13.69 -1.17 -2.96
N ALA A 43 -13.95 -0.07 -2.25
CA ALA A 43 -15.08 0.84 -2.50
C ALA A 43 -14.82 1.88 -3.61
N ARG A 44 -13.73 1.77 -4.37
CA ARG A 44 -13.33 2.67 -5.49
C ARG A 44 -13.12 4.14 -5.11
N SER A 45 -12.83 4.46 -3.84
CA SER A 45 -12.44 5.82 -3.49
C SER A 45 -11.18 5.85 -2.62
N ILE A 46 -10.04 5.78 -3.30
CA ILE A 46 -8.71 5.89 -2.68
C ILE A 46 -8.54 7.19 -1.88
N GLN A 47 -9.20 8.27 -2.30
CA GLN A 47 -9.22 9.55 -1.58
C GLN A 47 -9.89 9.44 -0.20
N HIS A 48 -11.02 8.72 -0.10
CA HIS A 48 -11.67 8.46 1.17
C HIS A 48 -10.85 7.50 2.04
N ALA A 49 -10.26 6.47 1.43
CA ALA A 49 -9.33 5.56 2.13
C ALA A 49 -8.17 6.34 2.75
N ARG A 50 -7.57 7.28 1.99
CA ARG A 50 -6.52 8.17 2.47
C ARG A 50 -7.01 9.07 3.60
N HIS A 51 -8.17 9.69 3.45
CA HIS A 51 -8.74 10.57 4.48
C HIS A 51 -8.97 9.84 5.81
N VAL A 52 -9.46 8.60 5.75
CA VAL A 52 -9.63 7.76 6.94
C VAL A 52 -8.26 7.37 7.52
N PHE A 53 -7.32 6.96 6.67
CA PHE A 53 -5.96 6.62 7.07
C PHE A 53 -5.24 7.76 7.82
N ASP A 54 -5.42 9.00 7.33
CA ASP A 54 -4.80 10.18 7.93
C ASP A 54 -5.33 10.47 9.34
N ARG A 55 -6.58 10.09 9.63
CA ARG A 55 -7.23 10.28 10.94
C ARG A 55 -6.96 9.15 11.93
N LEU A 56 -6.22 8.10 11.55
CA LEU A 56 -5.92 7.01 12.46
C LEU A 56 -4.89 7.45 13.50
N SER A 57 -5.22 7.27 14.78
CA SER A 57 -4.31 7.54 15.90
C SER A 57 -3.12 6.57 15.93
N HIS A 58 -3.32 5.34 15.45
CA HIS A 58 -2.27 4.34 15.31
C HIS A 58 -2.45 3.60 13.97
N ARG A 59 -1.40 3.61 13.15
CA ARG A 59 -1.36 2.91 11.86
C ARG A 59 -0.41 1.73 11.98
N ASP A 60 -0.93 0.52 11.86
CA ASP A 60 -0.07 -0.67 11.84
C ASP A 60 0.30 -1.09 10.40
N ALA A 61 1.14 -2.11 10.30
CA ALA A 61 1.64 -2.63 9.02
C ALA A 61 0.51 -3.00 8.04
N SER A 62 -0.65 -3.44 8.54
CA SER A 62 -1.79 -3.83 7.71
C SER A 62 -2.49 -2.62 7.10
N ALA A 63 -2.66 -1.53 7.87
CA ALA A 63 -3.22 -0.28 7.36
C ALA A 63 -2.33 0.31 6.26
N TRP A 64 -1.01 0.39 6.50
CA TRP A 64 -0.05 0.86 5.51
C TRP A 64 -0.09 0.01 4.24
N SER A 65 0.00 -1.32 4.40
CA SER A 65 -0.04 -2.26 3.28
C SER A 65 -1.30 -2.10 2.44
N SER A 66 -2.46 -1.99 3.10
CA SER A 66 -3.75 -1.89 2.41
C SER A 66 -3.81 -0.64 1.55
N LEU A 67 -3.38 0.52 2.07
CA LEU A 67 -3.41 1.77 1.31
C LEU A 67 -2.37 1.79 0.18
N ILE A 68 -1.17 1.22 0.40
CA ILE A 68 -0.16 1.00 -0.65
C ILE A 68 -0.75 0.18 -1.79
N ILE A 69 -1.32 -0.99 -1.47
CA ILE A 69 -1.96 -1.88 -2.45
C ILE A 69 -3.07 -1.14 -3.19
N GLY A 70 -3.86 -0.32 -2.48
CA GLY A 70 -4.90 0.51 -3.05
C GLY A 70 -4.37 1.48 -4.11
N TYR A 71 -3.35 2.26 -3.78
CA TYR A 71 -2.72 3.18 -4.75
C TYR A 71 -2.22 2.43 -5.99
N VAL A 72 -1.52 1.31 -5.82
CA VAL A 72 -1.00 0.49 -6.92
C VAL A 72 -2.13 -0.10 -7.78
N ARG A 73 -3.26 -0.53 -7.18
CA ARG A 73 -4.44 -1.00 -7.93
C ARG A 73 -5.11 0.09 -8.75
N HIS A 74 -4.96 1.34 -8.33
CA HIS A 74 -5.44 2.53 -9.03
C HIS A 74 -4.39 3.16 -9.94
N GLU A 75 -3.24 2.51 -10.14
CA GLU A 75 -2.11 3.00 -10.97
C GLU A 75 -1.52 4.33 -10.48
N GLU A 76 -1.78 4.68 -9.22
CA GLU A 76 -1.25 5.86 -8.53
C GLU A 76 0.15 5.54 -7.97
N TRP A 77 1.08 5.17 -8.86
CA TRP A 77 2.38 4.61 -8.51
C TRP A 77 3.19 5.52 -7.57
N GLN A 78 3.25 6.82 -7.90
CA GLN A 78 4.01 7.79 -7.12
C GLN A 78 3.46 7.92 -5.70
N HIS A 79 2.13 7.96 -5.55
CA HIS A 79 1.48 8.02 -4.25
C HIS A 79 1.78 6.77 -3.41
N ALA A 80 1.85 5.59 -4.03
CA ALA A 80 2.22 4.36 -3.34
C ALA A 80 3.65 4.42 -2.78
N LEU A 81 4.63 4.87 -3.59
CA LEU A 81 6.03 4.98 -3.17
C LEU A 81 6.22 6.07 -2.11
N THR A 82 5.60 7.23 -2.27
CA THR A 82 5.63 8.30 -1.26
C THR A 82 5.01 7.84 0.05
N LEU A 83 3.92 7.07 0.01
CA LEU A 83 3.33 6.51 1.21
C LEU A 83 4.26 5.51 1.91
N TYR A 84 4.95 4.66 1.15
CA TYR A 84 5.95 3.74 1.69
C TYR A 84 7.14 4.47 2.33
N GLN A 85 7.65 5.52 1.70
CA GLN A 85 8.70 6.36 2.29
C GLN A 85 8.22 7.06 3.58
N SER A 86 6.96 7.49 3.64
CA SER A 86 6.35 8.03 4.88
C SER A 86 6.32 6.97 5.97
N MET A 87 5.92 5.73 5.63
CA MET A 87 5.94 4.59 6.55
C MET A 87 7.34 4.38 7.14
N GLN A 88 8.38 4.31 6.30
CA GLN A 88 9.76 4.10 6.76
C GLN A 88 10.27 5.20 7.69
N LYS A 89 9.77 6.44 7.53
CA LYS A 89 10.13 7.58 8.39
C LYS A 89 9.36 7.60 9.70
N GLU A 90 8.10 7.18 9.67
CA GLU A 90 7.18 7.23 10.82
C GLU A 90 7.28 5.99 11.71
N THR A 91 7.74 4.86 11.18
CA THR A 91 7.70 3.58 11.89
C THR A 91 8.81 2.61 11.45
N SER A 92 9.17 1.68 12.34
CA SER A 92 10.06 0.55 12.04
C SER A 92 9.30 -0.68 11.53
N LEU A 93 8.01 -0.54 11.22
CA LEU A 93 7.20 -1.62 10.65
C LEU A 93 7.55 -1.82 9.18
N HIS A 94 7.30 -3.03 8.68
CA HIS A 94 7.40 -3.37 7.26
C HIS A 94 6.02 -3.63 6.65
N PRO A 95 5.83 -3.30 5.35
CA PRO A 95 4.65 -3.73 4.62
C PRO A 95 4.57 -5.26 4.57
N SER A 96 3.36 -5.78 4.35
CA SER A 96 3.17 -7.19 4.00
C SER A 96 3.90 -7.55 2.71
N ASP A 97 4.26 -8.83 2.56
CA ASP A 97 4.89 -9.38 1.37
C ASP A 97 4.20 -8.96 0.06
N TYR A 98 2.86 -9.00 0.04
CA TYR A 98 2.10 -8.62 -1.15
C TYR A 98 2.17 -7.11 -1.43
N ALA A 99 2.29 -6.27 -0.40
CA ALA A 99 2.54 -4.84 -0.58
C ALA A 99 3.94 -4.59 -1.17
N PHE A 100 4.96 -5.37 -0.79
CA PHE A 100 6.28 -5.31 -1.45
C PHE A 100 6.19 -5.66 -2.94
N VAL A 101 5.47 -6.71 -3.32
CA VAL A 101 5.21 -7.05 -4.74
C VAL A 101 4.56 -5.87 -5.47
N CYS A 102 3.59 -5.22 -4.83
CA CYS A 102 2.90 -4.04 -5.37
C CYS A 102 3.84 -2.83 -5.52
N LEU A 103 4.74 -2.58 -4.56
CA LEU A 103 5.73 -1.50 -4.64
C LEU A 103 6.75 -1.75 -5.77
N LEU A 104 7.20 -2.99 -5.96
CA LEU A 104 8.06 -3.36 -7.10
C LEU A 104 7.36 -3.14 -8.45
N LYS A 105 6.06 -3.44 -8.52
CA LYS A 105 5.23 -3.12 -9.69
C LYS A 105 5.15 -1.62 -9.92
N ALA A 106 5.00 -0.81 -8.86
CA ALA A 106 5.01 0.65 -8.97
C ALA A 106 6.34 1.18 -9.51
N CYS A 107 7.47 0.68 -9.01
CA CYS A 107 8.81 1.02 -9.53
C CYS A 107 8.93 0.65 -11.01
N THR A 108 8.42 -0.52 -11.39
CA THR A 108 8.37 -0.98 -12.80
C THR A 108 7.54 -0.05 -13.69
N GLY A 109 6.41 0.44 -13.18
CA GLY A 109 5.53 1.38 -13.88
C GLY A 109 6.18 2.75 -14.07
N LEU A 110 6.88 3.24 -13.05
CA LEU A 110 7.59 4.53 -13.08
C LEU A 110 8.97 4.48 -13.71
N LYS A 111 9.49 3.28 -14.01
CA LYS A 111 10.89 3.06 -14.43
C LYS A 111 11.92 3.55 -13.41
N ASP A 112 11.56 3.47 -12.14
CA ASP A 112 12.38 3.91 -11.02
C ASP A 112 13.27 2.76 -10.55
N LEU A 113 14.47 2.68 -11.13
CA LEU A 113 15.46 1.65 -10.78
C LEU A 113 16.07 1.90 -9.40
N GLU A 114 16.20 3.16 -8.99
CA GLU A 114 16.81 3.55 -7.72
C GLU A 114 15.93 3.07 -6.56
N MET A 115 14.65 3.47 -6.55
CA MET A 115 13.69 3.00 -5.56
C MET A 115 13.51 1.47 -5.60
N GLY A 116 13.53 0.88 -6.80
CA GLY A 116 13.48 -0.57 -6.95
C GLY A 116 14.66 -1.29 -6.28
N SER A 117 15.86 -0.69 -6.31
CA SER A 117 17.05 -1.22 -5.64
C SER A 117 16.95 -1.09 -4.11
N GLU A 118 16.47 0.05 -3.61
CA GLU A 118 16.25 0.25 -2.17
C GLU A 118 15.24 -0.77 -1.60
N LEU A 119 14.16 -1.04 -2.34
CA LEU A 119 13.19 -2.08 -1.98
C LEU A 119 13.83 -3.47 -1.97
N HIS A 120 14.68 -3.79 -2.94
CA HIS A 120 15.38 -5.07 -2.98
C HIS A 120 16.28 -5.25 -1.74
N GLU A 121 17.03 -4.23 -1.34
CA GLU A 121 17.87 -4.29 -0.14
C GLU A 121 17.03 -4.54 1.12
N THR A 122 15.90 -3.84 1.26
CA THR A 122 14.97 -4.04 2.37
C THR A 122 14.37 -5.44 2.37
N ILE A 123 13.94 -5.94 1.21
CA ILE A 123 13.38 -7.30 1.06
C ILE A 123 14.43 -8.37 1.42
N ALA A 124 15.69 -8.12 1.07
CA ALA A 124 16.80 -9.02 1.36
C ALA A 124 17.13 -9.03 2.87
N SER A 125 17.13 -7.86 3.52
CA SER A 125 17.38 -7.77 4.98
C SER A 125 16.30 -8.48 5.79
N GLU A 126 15.05 -8.45 5.32
CA GLU A 126 13.92 -9.17 5.93
C GLU A 126 13.91 -10.69 5.62
N GLY A 127 14.86 -11.19 4.80
CA GLY A 127 14.96 -12.60 4.44
C GLY A 127 13.84 -13.10 3.52
N LEU A 128 13.07 -12.20 2.91
CA LEU A 128 11.85 -12.53 2.16
C LEU A 128 12.14 -13.14 0.78
N LEU A 129 13.34 -12.97 0.24
CA LEU A 129 13.74 -13.50 -1.07
C LEU A 129 13.59 -15.03 -1.18
N LYS A 130 13.88 -15.76 -0.10
CA LYS A 130 13.77 -17.22 -0.07
C LYS A 130 12.39 -17.69 0.40
N ALA A 131 11.68 -16.85 1.15
CA ALA A 131 10.38 -17.17 1.71
C ALA A 131 9.24 -16.98 0.70
N ASN A 132 9.38 -16.08 -0.26
CA ASN A 132 8.29 -15.70 -1.15
C ASN A 132 8.71 -15.61 -2.63
N LEU A 133 8.35 -16.64 -3.40
CA LEU A 133 8.62 -16.74 -4.85
C LEU A 133 7.98 -15.61 -5.67
N TYR A 134 6.86 -15.04 -5.21
CA TYR A 134 6.20 -13.94 -5.89
C TYR A 134 7.04 -12.66 -5.82
N ILE A 135 7.71 -12.42 -4.69
CA ILE A 135 8.64 -11.30 -4.55
C ILE A 135 9.84 -11.47 -5.49
N GLY A 136 10.44 -12.66 -5.53
CA GLY A 136 11.54 -12.95 -6.45
C GLY A 136 11.17 -12.72 -7.92
N SER A 137 9.97 -13.16 -8.32
CA SER A 137 9.45 -12.94 -9.67
C SER A 137 9.24 -11.45 -9.97
N ALA A 138 8.69 -10.69 -9.03
CA ALA A 138 8.48 -9.25 -9.17
C ALA A 138 9.79 -8.46 -9.25
N LEU A 139 10.83 -8.87 -8.52
CA LEU A 139 12.17 -8.27 -8.60
C LEU A 139 12.79 -8.49 -9.98
N ILE A 140 12.71 -9.71 -10.51
CA ILE A 140 13.22 -10.02 -11.86
C ILE A 140 12.50 -9.16 -12.90
N GLU A 141 11.18 -9.05 -12.81
CA GLU A 141 10.39 -8.20 -13.72
C GLU A 141 10.81 -6.73 -13.62
N MET A 142 10.98 -6.22 -12.40
CA MET A 142 11.39 -4.83 -12.14
C MET A 142 12.76 -4.54 -12.76
N TYR A 143 13.78 -5.35 -12.44
CA TYR A 143 15.11 -5.15 -13.01
C TYR A 143 15.15 -5.33 -14.52
N ALA A 144 14.42 -6.29 -15.09
CA ALA A 144 14.36 -6.47 -16.53
C ALA A 144 13.75 -5.25 -17.24
N LYS A 145 12.65 -4.70 -16.70
CA LYS A 145 11.91 -3.59 -17.31
C LYS A 145 12.51 -2.21 -17.03
N CYS A 146 13.20 -2.02 -15.90
CA CYS A 146 13.89 -0.78 -15.56
C CYS A 146 15.32 -0.76 -16.14
N GLY A 147 16.05 -1.88 -16.05
CA GLY A 147 17.41 -2.03 -16.57
C GLY A 147 17.51 -1.94 -18.10
N SER A 148 16.45 -2.30 -18.83
CA SER A 148 16.43 -2.16 -20.31
C SER A 148 16.47 -0.70 -20.80
N LEU A 149 16.19 0.28 -19.94
CA LEU A 149 16.25 1.72 -20.28
C LEU A 149 17.62 2.38 -19.97
N SER A 150 18.57 1.64 -19.40
CA SER A 150 19.96 2.11 -19.23
C SER A 150 20.72 2.26 -20.56
N LYS A 151 20.08 1.95 -21.70
CA LYS A 151 20.54 2.31 -23.05
C LYS A 151 19.84 3.58 -23.55
N ALA A 152 20.17 4.72 -22.94
CA ALA A 152 20.07 6.03 -23.58
C ALA A 152 21.47 6.67 -23.57
N PRO A 153 21.93 7.24 -24.69
CA PRO A 153 23.35 7.41 -24.98
C PRO A 153 24.03 8.38 -24.02
N ARG A 154 25.27 8.04 -23.64
CA ARG A 154 26.23 9.01 -23.09
C ARG A 154 26.27 10.21 -24.04
N SER A 155 25.87 11.38 -23.57
CA SER A 155 26.22 12.64 -24.23
C SER A 155 27.72 12.86 -24.08
N PRO A 156 28.47 13.10 -25.17
CA PRO A 156 29.85 13.56 -25.07
C PRO A 156 29.87 15.08 -24.94
N SER A 157 30.52 15.58 -23.88
CA SER A 157 31.24 16.86 -23.88
C SER A 157 32.09 16.95 -22.61
#